data_AF-A0A536JV30-F1
#
_entry.id   AF-A0A536JV30-F1
#
_cell.length_a   1.000
_cell.length_b   1.000
_cell.length_c   1.000
_cell.angle_alpha   90.00
_cell.angle_beta   90.00
_cell.angle_gamma   90.00
#
_symmetry.space_group_name_H-M   'P 1'
#
loop_
_entity.id
_entity.type
_entity.pdbx_description
1 polymer ?
#
loop_
_entity_poly.entity_id
_entity_poly.type
_entity_poly.pdbx_seq_one_letter_code
_entity_poly.pdbx_strand_id
1 'polypeptide(L)' 'MSAARCVICGVPLAEGAIRVRYEDRIYAFDSPKCKRIFQENPDRYLDATGDVLEEPR' A
#
# COMPACT_ATOMS: atom_id res chain seq x y z
N MET A 1 3.24 10.95 15.24
CA MET A 1 2.25 10.81 14.15
C MET A 1 2.90 10.03 13.05
N SER A 2 2.59 8.74 12.91
CA SER A 2 3.16 7.92 11.84
C SER A 2 2.60 8.41 10.51
N ALA A 3 3.43 9.06 9.70
CA ALA A 3 3.05 9.42 8.35
C ALA A 3 2.66 8.15 7.58
N ALA A 4 1.52 8.14 6.91
CA ALA A 4 1.14 7.04 6.05
C ALA A 4 2.23 6.85 4.99
N ARG A 5 2.63 5.60 4.73
CA ARG A 5 3.66 5.27 3.75
C ARG A 5 3.04 4.50 2.60
N CYS A 6 3.64 4.63 1.42
CA CYS A 6 3.24 3.84 0.27
C CYS A 6 3.50 2.35 0.55
N VAL A 7 2.49 1.52 0.30
CA VAL A 7 2.57 0.05 0.49
C VAL A 7 3.66 -0.60 -0.35
N ILE A 8 4.00 -0.02 -1.50
CA ILE A 8 4.95 -0.60 -2.45
C ILE A 8 6.37 -0.10 -2.21
N CYS A 9 6.58 1.21 -2.12
CA CYS A 9 7.91 1.82 -2.07
C CYS A 9 8.29 2.39 -0.70
N GLY A 10 7.40 2.33 0.29
CA GLY A 10 7.68 2.80 1.66
C GLY A 10 7.83 4.32 1.80
N VAL A 11 7.69 5.09 0.72
CA VAL A 11 7.88 6.55 0.77
C VAL A 11 6.76 7.21 1.58
N PRO A 12 7.06 8.29 2.32
CA PRO A 12 6.04 9.09 2.99
C PRO A 12 5.01 9.61 1.99
N LEU A 13 3.74 9.47 2.34
CA LEU A 13 2.64 9.95 1.53
C LEU A 13 2.33 11.41 1.85
N ALA A 14 2.12 12.20 0.80
CA ALA A 14 1.63 13.57 0.90
C ALA A 14 0.10 13.61 0.97
N GLU A 15 -0.44 14.81 1.24
CA GLU A 15 -1.87 15.06 1.03
C GLU A 15 -2.25 14.80 -0.44
N GLY A 16 -3.34 14.07 -0.67
CA GLY A 16 -3.76 13.64 -2.01
C GLY A 16 -3.23 12.28 -2.46
N ALA A 17 -2.57 11.51 -1.58
CA ALA A 17 -2.18 10.14 -1.89
C ALA A 17 -3.37 9.27 -2.37
N ILE A 18 -3.07 8.38 -3.31
CA ILE A 18 -4.06 7.51 -3.94
C ILE A 18 -4.47 6.46 -2.93
N ARG A 19 -5.77 6.40 -2.61
CA ARG A 19 -6.32 5.41 -1.70
C ARG A 19 -7.13 4.38 -2.47
N VAL A 20 -6.88 3.11 -2.19
CA VAL A 20 -7.65 1.98 -2.74
C VAL A 20 -8.15 1.15 -1.58
N ARG A 21 -9.44 0.83 -1.62
CA ARG A 21 -10.02 -0.16 -0.73
C ARG A 21 -9.78 -1.54 -1.32
N TYR A 22 -9.14 -2.41 -0.55
CA TYR A 22 -8.98 -3.81 -0.88
C TYR A 22 -9.40 -4.61 0.36
N GLU A 23 -10.35 -5.52 0.15
CA GLU A 23 -11.11 -6.16 1.23
C GLU A 23 -11.77 -5.13 2.16
N ASP A 24 -11.48 -5.18 3.45
CA ASP A 24 -12.02 -4.28 4.47
C ASP A 24 -10.98 -3.22 4.95
N ARG A 25 -9.91 -3.03 4.16
CA ARG A 25 -8.80 -2.13 4.49
C ARG A 25 -8.57 -1.09 3.39
N ILE A 26 -8.04 0.07 3.80
CA ILE A 26 -7.66 1.16 2.90
C ILE A 26 -6.15 1.23 2.79
N TYR A 27 -5.65 0.98 1.58
CA TYR A 27 -4.23 1.09 1.25
C TYR A 27 -3.96 2.40 0.51
N ALA A 28 -2.81 3.00 0.77
CA ALA A 28 -2.44 4.28 0.21
C ALA A 28 -1.13 4.19 -0.59
N PHE A 29 -1.09 4.91 -1.70
CA PHE A 29 -0.01 4.86 -2.69
C PHE A 29 0.42 6.27 -3.10
N ASP A 30 1.71 6.41 -3.35
CA ASP A 30 2.34 7.64 -3.83
C ASP A 30 2.01 7.92 -5.30
N SER A 31 1.87 6.85 -6.09
CA SER A 31 1.74 6.94 -7.54
C SER A 31 0.78 5.89 -8.11
N PRO A 32 0.20 6.15 -9.31
CA PRO A 32 -0.64 5.16 -10.01
C PRO A 32 0.12 3.87 -10.34
N LYS A 33 1.44 3.96 -10.52
CA LYS A 33 2.31 2.80 -10.76
C LYS A 33 2.31 1.87 -9.55
N CYS A 34 2.49 2.40 -8.35
CA CYS A 34 2.46 1.61 -7.11
C CYS A 34 1.09 0.97 -6.89
N LYS A 35 0.00 1.72 -7.15
CA LYS A 35 -1.35 1.14 -7.17
C LYS A 35 -1.45 -0.06 -8.12
N ARG A 36 -0.94 0.06 -9.35
CA ARG A 36 -1.01 -1.03 -10.34
C ARG A 36 -0.23 -2.26 -9.90
N ILE A 37 0.99 -2.09 -9.38
CA ILE A 37 1.82 -3.18 -8.86
C ILE A 37 1.08 -3.91 -7.73
N PHE A 38 0.46 -3.16 -6.82
CA PHE A 38 -0.35 -3.74 -5.75
C PHE A 38 -1.55 -4.52 -6.29
N GLN A 39 -2.25 -4.01 -7.30
CA GLN A 39 -3.39 -4.69 -7.90
C GLN A 39 -3.00 -5.96 -8.68
N GLU A 40 -1.79 -5.99 -9.24
CA GLU A 40 -1.26 -7.17 -9.93
C GLU A 40 -0.94 -8.31 -8.96
N ASN A 41 -0.47 -8.01 -7.74
CA ASN A 41 -0.13 -9.03 -6.76
C ASN A 41 -0.18 -8.52 -5.30
N PRO A 42 -1.38 -8.33 -4.71
CA PRO A 42 -1.51 -7.74 -3.38
C PRO A 42 -0.95 -8.66 -2.29
N ASP A 43 -1.14 -9.97 -2.41
CA ASP A 43 -0.68 -11.00 -1.46
C ASP A 43 0.84 -10.98 -1.20
N ARG A 44 1.62 -10.41 -2.13
CA ARG A 44 3.07 -10.25 -1.98
C ARG A 44 3.43 -9.20 -0.92
N TYR A 45 2.58 -8.18 -0.78
CA TYR A 45 2.79 -7.03 0.08
C TYR A 45 1.94 -7.10 1.35
N LEU A 46 0.96 -8.01 1.39
CA LEU A 46 0.07 -8.20 2.53
C LEU A 46 0.44 -9.47 3.29
N ASP A 47 0.27 -9.42 4.61
CA ASP A 47 0.27 -10.63 5.43
C ASP A 47 -1.12 -11.30 5.43
N ALA A 48 -1.24 -12.40 6.18
CA ALA A 48 -2.49 -13.15 6.28
C ALA A 48 -3.62 -12.38 6.98
N THR A 49 -3.32 -11.24 7.62
CA THR A 49 -4.29 -10.37 8.29
C THR A 49 -4.59 -9.10 7.50
N GLY A 50 -3.97 -8.91 6.32
CA GLY A 50 -4.10 -7.71 5.50
C GLY A 50 -3.26 -6.53 6.02
N ASP A 51 -2.27 -6.77 6.85
CA ASP A 51 -1.28 -5.77 7.22
C ASP A 51 -0.18 -5.69 6.16
N VAL A 52 0.32 -4.48 5.95
CA VAL A 52 1.38 -4.21 4.97
C VAL A 52 2.69 -4.73 5.54
N LEU A 53 3.30 -5.68 4.84
CA LEU A 53 4.62 -6.19 5.18
C LEU A 53 5.67 -5.09 4.97
N GLU A 54 6.56 -4.91 5.96
CA GLU A 54 7.71 -4.00 5.82
C GLU A 54 8.70 -4.50 4.77
N GLU A 55 8.76 -5.83 4.55
CA GLU A 55 9.57 -6.50 3.54
C GLU A 55 8.68 -7.42 2.69
N PRO A 56 8.49 -7.15 1.38
CA PRO A 56 7.69 -7.99 0.51
C PRO A 56 8.34 -9.37 0.31
N ARG A 57 7.53 -10.43 0.36
CA ARG A 57 7.97 -11.83 0.21
C ARG A 57 8.37 -12.19 -1.21
#